data_AF-K2CYJ1-F1
#
_entry.id   AF-K2CYJ1-F1
#
_cell.length_a   1.000
_cell.length_b   1.000
_cell.length_c   1.000
_cell.angle_alpha   90.00
_cell.angle_beta   90.00
_cell.angle_gamma   90.00
#
_symmetry.space_group_name_H-M   'P 1'
#
loop_
_entity.id
_entity.type
_entity.pdbx_description
1 polymer ?
#
loop_
_entity_poly.entity_id
_entity_poly.type
_entity_poly.pdbx_seq_one_letter_code
_entity_poly.pdbx_strand_id
1 'polypeptide(L)' 'MFQALPHIDPAWRLAIVTGFLGALTTFSSYSAEVVGMLGQQRYLLGLGTAALHLFGSLLLTLAGIRTVTFFI' A
#
# COMPACT_ATOMS: atom_id res chain seq x y z
N MET A 1 10.33 1.57 12.86
CA MET A 1 11.60 1.61 12.10
C MET A 1 12.27 2.97 12.16
N PHE A 2 11.74 4.05 11.55
CA PHE A 2 12.38 5.39 11.61
C PHE A 2 12.52 5.95 13.03
N GLN A 3 11.56 5.70 13.93
CA GLN A 3 11.69 6.08 15.35
C GLN A 3 12.80 5.31 16.08
N ALA A 4 13.20 4.14 15.57
CA ALA A 4 14.32 3.37 16.10
C ALA A 4 15.68 3.83 15.53
N LEU A 5 15.68 4.75 14.55
CA LEU A 5 16.87 5.32 13.91
C LEU A 5 16.85 6.85 14.04
N PRO A 6 17.00 7.39 15.27
CA PRO A 6 16.82 8.83 15.54
C PRO A 6 17.85 9.74 14.87
N HIS A 7 18.92 9.18 14.30
CA HIS A 7 19.97 9.90 13.57
C HIS A 7 19.61 10.17 12.10
N ILE A 8 18.51 9.59 11.58
CA ILE A 8 18.04 9.85 10.22
C ILE A 8 17.21 11.14 10.21
N ASP A 9 17.57 12.06 9.30
CA ASP A 9 16.81 13.29 9.09
C ASP A 9 15.32 12.98 8.78
N PRO A 10 14.36 13.57 9.52
CA PRO A 10 12.92 13.38 9.28
C PRO A 10 12.47 13.66 7.83
N ALA A 11 13.19 14.49 7.09
CA ALA A 11 12.92 14.77 5.68
C ALA A 11 12.95 13.50 4.82
N TRP A 12 13.81 12.52 5.13
CA TRP A 12 13.86 11.25 4.40
C TRP A 12 12.59 10.42 4.58
N ARG A 13 12.00 10.44 5.78
CA ARG A 13 10.72 9.77 6.01
C ARG A 13 9.61 10.42 5.17
N LEU A 14 9.58 11.75 5.12
CA LEU A 14 8.61 12.48 4.29
C LEU A 14 8.81 12.18 2.80
N ALA A 15 10.04 12.25 2.30
CA ALA A 15 10.36 12.01 0.90
C ALA A 15 9.98 10.59 0.45
N ILE A 16 10.29 9.57 1.25
CA ILE A 16 10.04 8.16 0.89
C ILE A 16 8.59 7.76 1.15
N VAL A 17 8.08 8.00 2.37
CA VAL A 17 6.75 7.49 2.76
C VAL A 17 5.63 8.36 2.21
N THR A 18 5.71 9.67 2.42
CA THR A 18 4.66 10.59 1.97
C THR A 18 4.81 10.94 0.50
N GLY A 19 6.03 11.18 0.03
CA GLY A 19 6.32 11.53 -1.36
C GLY A 19 6.26 10.33 -2.30
N PHE A 20 7.30 9.50 -2.29
CA PHE A 20 7.46 8.40 -3.25
C PHE A 20 6.36 7.34 -3.15
N LEU A 21 6.15 6.74 -1.96
CA LEU A 21 5.09 5.73 -1.79
C LEU A 21 3.69 6.33 -1.98
N GLY A 22 3.48 7.60 -1.58
CA GLY A 22 2.23 8.31 -1.82
C GLY A 22 1.95 8.57 -3.31
N ALA A 23 2.96 8.86 -4.11
CA ALA A 23 2.82 9.03 -5.57
C ALA A 23 2.74 7.69 -6.32
N LEU A 24 3.38 6.64 -5.80
CA LEU A 24 3.39 5.30 -6.40
C LEU A 24 2.06 4.56 -6.19
N THR A 25 1.36 4.83 -5.09
CA THR A 25 0.09 4.17 -4.75
C THR A 25 -1.09 5.11 -5.00
N THR A 26 -2.24 4.56 -5.42
CA THR A 26 -3.44 5.37 -5.71
C THR A 26 -4.69 4.70 -5.17
N PHE A 27 -5.41 5.41 -4.30
CA PHE A 27 -6.73 4.97 -3.86
C PHE A 27 -7.84 5.41 -4.83
N SER A 28 -7.67 6.54 -5.51
CA SER A 28 -8.69 7.09 -6.41
C SER A 28 -8.91 6.20 -7.64
N SER A 29 -7.83 5.75 -8.29
CA SER A 29 -7.91 4.84 -9.44
C SER A 29 -8.49 3.49 -9.03
N TYR A 30 -7.99 2.92 -7.92
CA TYR A 30 -8.51 1.70 -7.34
C TYR A 30 -10.03 1.76 -7.10
N SER A 31 -10.50 2.84 -6.46
CA SER A 31 -11.92 3.02 -6.17
C SER A 31 -12.76 3.12 -7.45
N ALA A 32 -12.31 3.88 -8.44
CA ALA A 32 -13.01 4.02 -9.73
C ALA A 32 -13.14 2.69 -10.47
N GLU A 33 -12.10 1.85 -10.47
CA GLU A 33 -12.12 0.52 -11.08
C GLU A 33 -13.10 -0.43 -10.37
N VAL A 34 -13.04 -0.49 -9.04
CA VAL A 34 -13.92 -1.34 -8.24
C VAL A 34 -15.38 -0.91 -8.43
N VAL A 35 -15.69 0.38 -8.26
CA VAL A 35 -17.04 0.91 -8.44
C VAL A 35 -17.52 0.70 -9.88
N GLY A 36 -16.65 0.86 -10.87
CA GLY A 36 -16.95 0.58 -12.28
C GLY A 36 -17.38 -0.87 -12.51
N MET A 37 -16.65 -1.84 -11.93
CA MET A 37 -17.01 -3.26 -12.01
C MET A 37 -18.33 -3.57 -11.31
N LEU A 38 -18.55 -2.99 -10.12
CA LEU A 38 -19.80 -3.17 -9.38
C LEU A 38 -21.01 -2.58 -10.13
N GLY A 39 -20.85 -1.40 -10.74
CA GLY A 39 -21.87 -0.77 -11.59
C GLY A 39 -22.20 -1.58 -12.85
N GLN A 40 -21.22 -2.33 -13.38
CA GLN A 40 -21.40 -3.28 -14.48
C GLN A 40 -21.95 -4.66 -14.05
N GLN A 41 -22.39 -4.80 -12.79
CA GLN A 41 -22.86 -6.06 -12.20
C GLN A 41 -21.80 -7.18 -12.17
N ARG A 42 -20.51 -6.85 -12.35
CA ARG A 42 -19.39 -7.80 -12.30
C ARG A 42 -18.91 -8.00 -10.86
N TYR A 43 -19.83 -8.37 -9.97
CA TYR A 43 -19.61 -8.36 -8.52
C TYR A 43 -18.43 -9.21 -8.07
N LEU A 44 -18.29 -10.43 -8.63
CA LEU A 44 -17.17 -11.31 -8.27
C LEU A 44 -15.81 -10.69 -8.59
N LEU A 45 -15.70 -10.03 -9.75
CA LEU A 45 -14.46 -9.35 -10.16
C LEU A 45 -14.22 -8.07 -9.36
N GLY A 46 -15.28 -7.28 -9.11
CA GLY A 46 -15.18 -6.07 -8.28
C GLY A 46 -14.73 -6.38 -6.85
N LEU A 47 -15.40 -7.33 -6.19
CA LEU A 47 -15.05 -7.77 -4.84
C LEU A 47 -13.70 -8.49 -4.80
N GLY A 48 -13.41 -9.33 -5.80
CA GLY A 48 -12.11 -10.01 -5.93
C GLY A 48 -10.96 -9.02 -6.09
N THR A 49 -11.12 -7.98 -6.91
CA THR A 49 -10.12 -6.92 -7.10
C THR A 49 -9.93 -6.11 -5.82
N ALA A 50 -11.03 -5.78 -5.14
CA ALA A 50 -11.01 -5.07 -3.85
C ALA A 50 -10.23 -5.85 -2.79
N ALA A 51 -10.57 -7.14 -2.63
CA ALA A 51 -9.91 -8.03 -1.69
C ALA A 51 -8.42 -8.21 -2.02
N LEU A 52 -8.08 -8.43 -3.30
CA LEU A 52 -6.70 -8.66 -3.72
C LEU A 52 -5.81 -7.44 -3.46
N HIS A 53 -6.27 -6.22 -3.75
CA HIS A 53 -5.51 -5.01 -3.47
C HIS A 53 -5.35 -4.77 -1.96
N LEU A 54 -6.44 -4.90 -1.19
CA LEU A 54 -6.40 -4.69 0.26
C LEU A 54 -5.51 -5.72 0.95
N PHE A 55 -5.80 -7.01 0.79
CA PHE A 55 -5.04 -8.05 1.47
C PHE A 55 -3.63 -8.19 0.88
N GLY A 56 -3.46 -8.02 -0.43
CA GLY A 56 -2.14 -8.01 -1.06
C GLY A 56 -1.23 -6.92 -0.51
N SER A 57 -1.72 -5.69 -0.37
CA SER A 57 -0.93 -4.58 0.18
C SER A 57 -0.56 -4.79 1.66
N LEU A 58 -1.49 -5.35 2.46
CA LEU A 58 -1.20 -5.72 3.85
C LEU A 58 -0.14 -6.82 3.94
N LEU A 59 -0.26 -7.87 3.11
CA LEU A 59 0.72 -8.95 3.05
C LEU A 59 2.11 -8.44 2.64
N LEU A 60 2.20 -7.57 1.63
CA LEU A 60 3.47 -6.98 1.21
C LEU A 60 4.08 -6.07 2.28
N THR A 61 3.25 -5.33 3.02
CA THR A 61 3.71 -4.50 4.15
C THR A 61 4.29 -5.38 5.26
N LEU A 62 3.59 -6.46 5.62
CA LEU A 62 4.08 -7.44 6.60
C LEU A 62 5.37 -8.12 6.12
N ALA A 63 5.43 -8.52 4.85
CA ALA A 63 6.62 -9.10 4.25
C ALA A 63 7.81 -8.13 4.34
N GLY A 64 7.63 -6.86 3.98
CA GLY A 64 8.67 -5.84 4.09
C GLY A 64 9.19 -5.67 5.52
N ILE A 65 8.29 -5.63 6.52
CA ILE A 65 8.68 -5.55 7.94
C ILE A 65 9.48 -6.80 8.36
N ARG A 66 9.02 -7.99 7.97
CA ARG A 66 9.69 -9.26 8.28
C ARG A 66 11.07 -9.35 7.65
N THR A 67 11.21 -8.92 6.39
CA THR A 67 12.48 -8.87 5.68
C THR A 67 13.48 -7.99 6.42
N VAL A 68 13.10 -6.76 6.78
CA VAL A 68 13.99 -5.86 7.54
C VAL A 68 14.35 -6.45 8.91
N THR A 69 13.37 -7.04 9.61
CA THR A 69 13.61 -7.68 10.92
C THR A 69 14.50 -8.91 10.83
N PHE A 70 14.57 -9.58 9.68
CA PHE A 70 15.47 -10.71 9.46
C PHE A 70 16.92 -10.27 9.24
N PHE A 71 17.14 -9.08 8.65
CA PHE A 71 18.46 -8.55 8.33
C PHE A 71 19.09 -7.69 9.44
N ILE A 72 18.28 -7.22 10.41
CA ILE A 72 18.72 -6.46 11.59
C ILE A 72 18.78 -7.40 12.78
#